data_AF-A0A8S2G3H7-F1
#
_entry.id   AF-A0A8S2G3H7-F1
#
_cell.length_a   1.000
_cell.length_b   1.000
_cell.length_c   1.000
_cell.angle_alpha   90.00
_cell.angle_beta   90.00
_cell.angle_gamma   90.00
#
_symmetry.space_group_name_H-M   'P 1'
#
loop_
_entity.id
_entity.type
_entity.pdbx_description
1 polymer ?
#
loop_
_entity_poly.entity_id
_entity_poly.type
_entity_poly.pdbx_seq_one_letter_code
_entity_poly.pdbx_strand_id
1 'polypeptide(L)'
;SVRACGSQLFLEMMWRNGLKHSYRAINSKGIIVSDFIREIPPTEVVVKRYCEGTDKHSFYDILENEQIVSPNNNHEYLSGPYVRFDWRNPNHVSPNTKKCLNKNLYYYVYEQAIGKEIFFNKILTNKHYATPVGDKNITEDLLTHVINIKRTKSSVLKMFMVIQSYFSRVNLVIKDVCFMLDTNGERFWSEINQDCMRITAMDNNQNKFDKDIWRAGGLASREQIMEKWKDFNKIFIDYFMKNKFHETELLNYNTYFYTQEIDQLLTNNKLKIPRNLQ
;
A
#
# COMPACT_ATOMS: atom_id res chain seq x y z
N SER A 1 -8.61 7.63 16.27
CA SER A 1 -8.93 7.27 14.87
C SER A 1 -8.41 5.87 14.59
N VAL A 2 -9.24 4.96 14.05
CA VAL A 2 -8.83 3.55 13.79
C VAL A 2 -7.68 3.45 12.78
N ARG A 3 -7.71 4.29 11.73
CA ARG A 3 -6.65 4.35 10.71
C ARG A 3 -5.34 4.90 11.24
N ALA A 4 -5.40 5.88 12.15
CA ALA A 4 -4.21 6.43 12.80
C ALA A 4 -3.53 5.37 13.66
N CYS A 5 -4.31 4.59 14.41
CA CYS A 5 -3.80 3.45 15.16
C CYS A 5 -3.20 2.39 14.22
N GLY A 6 -3.88 2.03 13.13
CA GLY A 6 -3.33 1.14 12.09
C GLY A 6 -1.99 1.65 11.55
N SER A 7 -1.92 2.94 11.22
CA SER A 7 -0.69 3.56 10.73
C SER A 7 0.44 3.50 11.74
N GLN A 8 0.17 3.75 13.02
CA GLN A 8 1.15 3.62 14.08
C GLN A 8 1.74 2.20 14.17
N LEU A 9 0.94 1.17 13.97
CA LEU A 9 1.38 -0.23 14.01
C LEU A 9 2.32 -0.57 12.86
N PHE A 10 2.03 -0.10 11.64
CA PHE A 10 2.95 -0.27 10.50
C PHE A 10 4.23 0.55 10.67
N LEU A 11 4.14 1.77 11.19
CA LEU A 11 5.31 2.59 11.50
C LEU A 11 6.19 1.95 12.58
N GLU A 12 5.60 1.28 13.57
CA GLU A 12 6.34 0.48 14.55
C GLU A 12 7.11 -0.66 13.86
N MET A 13 6.48 -1.42 12.95
CA MET A 13 7.18 -2.45 12.15
C MET A 13 8.36 -1.84 11.37
N MET A 14 8.15 -0.68 10.76
CA MET A 14 9.18 0.02 10.00
C MET A 14 10.34 0.47 10.87
N TRP A 15 10.05 1.10 12.00
CA TRP A 15 11.05 1.63 12.93
C TRP A 15 11.93 0.53 13.51
N ARG A 16 11.32 -0.57 13.97
CA ARG A 16 12.04 -1.74 14.50
C ARG A 16 13.00 -2.38 13.51
N ASN A 17 12.78 -2.18 12.21
CA ASN A 17 13.56 -2.79 11.13
C ASN A 17 14.43 -1.80 10.36
N GLY A 18 14.63 -0.59 10.91
CA GLY A 18 15.48 0.44 10.32
C GLY A 18 14.97 0.94 8.96
N LEU A 19 13.67 0.86 8.71
CA LEU A 19 13.06 1.36 7.48
C LEU A 19 12.83 2.87 7.60
N LYS A 20 13.35 3.64 6.65
CA LYS A 20 13.25 5.11 6.67
C LYS A 20 11.82 5.54 6.28
N HIS A 21 11.18 6.32 7.14
CA HIS A 21 9.91 6.98 6.88
C HIS A 21 9.94 8.43 7.38
N SER A 22 9.04 9.27 6.86
CA SER A 22 8.95 10.70 7.25
C SER A 22 8.23 10.93 8.58
N TYR A 23 7.41 9.98 9.04
CA TYR A 23 6.60 10.15 10.25
C TYR A 23 7.47 10.27 11.50
N ARG A 24 7.16 11.26 12.35
CA ARG A 24 7.81 11.52 13.65
C ARG A 24 6.91 11.22 14.83
N ALA A 25 5.61 11.53 14.69
CA ALA A 25 4.62 11.23 15.71
C ALA A 25 3.24 11.12 15.07
N ILE A 26 2.37 10.34 15.70
CA ILE A 26 0.95 10.28 15.40
C ILE A 26 0.18 10.24 16.73
N ASN A 27 -0.88 11.03 16.85
CA ASN A 27 -1.70 11.04 18.07
C ASN A 27 -3.03 10.30 17.90
N SER A 28 -3.75 10.12 19.01
CA SER A 28 -5.04 9.41 19.05
C SER A 28 -6.14 10.06 18.20
N LYS A 29 -6.01 11.37 17.91
CA LYS A 29 -6.91 12.12 17.03
C LYS A 29 -6.56 11.95 15.54
N GLY A 30 -5.43 11.31 15.22
CA GLY A 30 -4.95 11.13 13.85
C GLY A 30 -4.19 12.33 13.29
N ILE A 31 -3.68 13.22 14.15
CA ILE A 31 -2.74 14.26 13.74
C ILE A 31 -1.37 13.63 13.61
N ILE A 32 -0.72 13.90 12.48
CA ILE A 32 0.59 13.36 12.14
C ILE A 32 1.59 14.52 12.13
N VAL A 33 2.74 14.32 12.79
CA VAL A 33 3.93 15.14 12.62
C VAL A 33 4.87 14.35 11.72
N SER A 34 5.33 14.98 10.64
CA SER A 34 6.10 14.32 9.59
C SER A 34 7.18 15.27 9.07
N ASP A 35 8.31 14.71 8.63
CA ASP A 35 9.31 15.45 7.86
C ASP A 35 8.68 16.00 6.58
N PHE A 36 9.03 17.25 6.26
CA PHE A 36 8.69 17.81 4.96
C PHE A 36 9.58 17.19 3.87
N ILE A 37 8.95 16.54 2.90
CA ILE A 37 9.61 15.99 1.71
C ILE A 37 9.50 17.02 0.59
N ARG A 38 10.63 17.61 0.20
CA ARG A 38 10.67 18.68 -0.81
C ARG A 38 10.26 18.20 -2.19
N GLU A 39 10.74 17.02 -2.58
CA GLU A 39 10.54 16.45 -3.90
C GLU A 39 9.74 15.17 -3.78
N ILE A 40 8.44 15.27 -4.05
CA ILE A 40 7.54 14.13 -4.12
C ILE A 40 7.35 13.73 -5.59
N PRO A 41 7.80 12.53 -6.00
CA PRO A 41 7.54 12.06 -7.34
C PRO A 41 6.05 11.76 -7.51
N PRO A 42 5.47 11.94 -8.71
CA PRO A 42 4.08 11.59 -9.01
C PRO A 42 3.93 10.08 -9.23
N THR A 43 4.51 9.26 -8.36
CA THR A 43 4.57 7.81 -8.49
C THR A 43 4.05 7.14 -7.23
N GLU A 44 3.14 6.20 -7.41
CA GLU A 44 2.82 5.17 -6.43
C GLU A 44 3.51 3.87 -6.82
N VAL A 45 4.06 3.20 -5.82
CA VAL A 45 4.83 1.96 -6.02
C VAL A 45 4.07 0.83 -5.36
N VAL A 46 3.63 -0.14 -6.14
CA VAL A 46 2.80 -1.25 -5.66
C VAL A 46 3.64 -2.52 -5.65
N VAL A 47 3.71 -3.18 -4.50
CA VAL A 47 4.30 -4.52 -4.40
C VAL A 47 3.17 -5.53 -4.41
N LYS A 48 3.24 -6.53 -5.29
CA LYS A 48 2.19 -7.52 -5.48
C LYS A 48 2.72 -8.94 -5.40
N ARG A 49 2.10 -9.75 -4.55
CA ARG A 49 2.37 -11.18 -4.40
C ARG A 49 1.29 -12.06 -5.06
N TYR A 50 0.06 -11.58 -5.14
CA TYR A 50 -1.07 -12.29 -5.76
C TYR A 50 -1.67 -11.48 -6.91
N CYS A 51 -2.17 -12.17 -7.93
CA CYS A 51 -2.86 -11.56 -9.08
C CYS A 51 -4.27 -11.10 -8.70
N GLU A 52 -4.33 -9.91 -8.10
CA GLU A 52 -5.55 -9.31 -7.55
C GLU A 52 -5.68 -7.84 -7.95
N GLY A 53 -6.88 -7.29 -7.76
CA GLY A 53 -7.19 -5.90 -8.07
C GLY A 53 -6.97 -5.57 -9.54
N THR A 54 -6.19 -4.53 -9.83
CA THR A 54 -5.99 -4.03 -11.19
C THR A 54 -5.44 -5.09 -12.15
N ASP A 55 -4.53 -5.98 -11.72
CA ASP A 55 -3.88 -6.91 -12.64
C ASP A 55 -4.87 -7.91 -13.25
N LYS A 56 -5.70 -8.54 -12.41
CA LYS A 56 -6.72 -9.50 -12.85
C LYS A 56 -7.77 -8.89 -13.79
N HIS A 57 -7.90 -7.56 -13.81
CA HIS A 57 -8.82 -6.84 -14.69
C HIS A 57 -8.12 -6.23 -15.91
N SER A 58 -6.80 -6.06 -15.87
CA SER A 58 -6.03 -5.42 -16.94
C SER A 58 -5.43 -6.40 -17.93
N PHE A 59 -5.22 -7.66 -17.50
CA PHE A 59 -4.63 -8.70 -18.31
C PHE A 59 -5.67 -9.79 -18.56
N TYR A 60 -6.06 -9.94 -19.82
CA TYR A 60 -7.01 -10.96 -20.26
C TYR A 60 -6.46 -12.37 -19.98
N ASP A 61 -7.29 -13.25 -19.42
CA ASP A 61 -6.98 -14.65 -19.05
C ASP A 61 -5.76 -14.87 -18.14
N ILE A 62 -5.24 -13.83 -17.47
CA ILE A 62 -4.02 -13.97 -16.64
C ILE A 62 -4.19 -14.95 -15.48
N LEU A 63 -5.41 -15.09 -14.94
CA LEU A 63 -5.70 -16.01 -13.84
C LEU A 63 -5.61 -17.48 -14.26
N GLU A 64 -5.81 -17.75 -15.56
CA GLU A 64 -5.75 -19.09 -16.16
C GLU A 64 -4.32 -19.42 -16.65
N ASN A 65 -3.43 -18.43 -16.67
CA ASN A 65 -2.06 -18.61 -17.13
C ASN A 65 -1.15 -19.21 -16.04
N GLU A 66 -1.07 -20.54 -16.02
CA GLU A 66 -0.25 -21.33 -15.10
C GLU A 66 1.27 -21.11 -15.24
N GLN A 67 1.73 -20.32 -16.22
CA GLN A 67 3.14 -19.93 -16.33
C GLN A 67 3.46 -18.66 -15.55
N ILE A 68 2.43 -17.90 -15.15
CA ILE A 68 2.55 -16.60 -14.47
C ILE A 68 2.03 -16.69 -13.04
N VAL A 69 0.86 -17.31 -12.85
CA VAL A 69 0.20 -17.45 -11.55
C VAL A 69 0.01 -18.91 -11.19
N SER A 70 -0.18 -19.20 -9.90
CA SER A 70 -0.54 -20.52 -9.40
C SER A 70 -2.04 -20.58 -9.10
N PRO A 71 -2.89 -21.20 -9.95
CA PRO A 71 -4.33 -21.29 -9.69
C PRO A 71 -4.64 -22.03 -8.38
N ASN A 72 -3.85 -23.07 -8.07
CA ASN A 72 -3.99 -23.88 -6.86
C ASN A 72 -3.55 -23.16 -5.58
N ASN A 73 -2.88 -22.02 -5.70
CA ASN A 73 -2.42 -21.22 -4.56
C ASN A 73 -2.97 -19.79 -4.65
N ASN A 74 -4.29 -19.69 -4.85
CA ASN A 74 -5.03 -18.42 -4.85
C ASN A 74 -4.49 -17.37 -5.83
N HIS A 75 -3.96 -17.83 -6.97
CA HIS A 75 -3.35 -16.99 -8.00
C HIS A 75 -2.13 -16.20 -7.49
N GLU A 76 -1.33 -16.80 -6.60
CA GLU A 76 0.00 -16.29 -6.24
C GLU A 76 0.90 -16.25 -7.48
N TYR A 77 1.68 -15.17 -7.64
CA TYR A 77 2.64 -15.07 -8.75
C TYR A 77 3.78 -16.07 -8.59
N LEU A 78 4.06 -16.84 -9.63
CA LEU A 78 5.10 -17.88 -9.62
C LEU A 78 6.51 -17.31 -9.51
N SER A 79 6.73 -16.07 -9.96
CA SER A 79 8.01 -15.36 -9.80
C SER A 79 8.22 -14.77 -8.41
N GLY A 80 7.23 -14.88 -7.52
CA GLY A 80 7.22 -14.21 -6.22
C GLY A 80 6.77 -12.75 -6.35
N PRO A 81 6.86 -11.97 -5.26
CA PRO A 81 6.40 -10.59 -5.25
C PRO A 81 7.14 -9.73 -6.27
N TYR A 82 6.40 -8.98 -7.08
CA TYR A 82 6.98 -8.03 -8.03
C TYR A 82 6.58 -6.59 -7.69
N VAL A 83 7.34 -5.65 -8.24
CA VAL A 83 7.12 -4.20 -8.05
C VAL A 83 6.53 -3.63 -9.33
N ARG A 84 5.41 -2.92 -9.19
CA ARG A 84 4.73 -2.16 -10.24
C ARG A 84 4.80 -0.67 -9.90
N PHE A 85 4.96 0.16 -10.92
CA PHE A 85 4.88 1.61 -10.79
C PHE A 85 3.60 2.13 -11.41
N ASP A 86 2.90 2.98 -10.68
CA ASP A 86 1.70 3.67 -11.14
C ASP A 86 1.96 5.18 -11.13
N TRP A 87 1.72 5.84 -12.26
CA TRP A 87 1.71 7.29 -12.36
C TRP A 87 0.46 7.86 -11.69
N ARG A 88 0.68 8.74 -10.72
CA ARG A 88 -0.36 9.40 -9.95
C ARG A 88 -1.02 10.49 -10.78
N ASN A 89 -2.23 10.23 -11.23
CA ASN A 89 -3.02 11.23 -11.94
C ASN A 89 -3.87 12.06 -10.98
N PRO A 90 -4.31 13.26 -11.39
CA PRO A 90 -5.47 13.90 -10.79
C PRO A 90 -6.64 12.91 -10.64
N ASN A 91 -7.31 12.92 -9.48
CA ASN A 91 -8.55 12.15 -9.30
C ASN A 91 -9.58 12.53 -10.37
N HIS A 92 -9.72 13.82 -10.66
CA HIS A 92 -10.63 14.35 -11.66
C HIS A 92 -10.01 15.51 -12.45
N VAL A 93 -10.35 15.56 -13.75
CA VAL A 93 -10.03 16.68 -14.64
C VAL A 93 -11.30 17.33 -15.17
N SER A 94 -11.21 18.60 -15.55
CA SER A 94 -12.28 19.30 -16.25
C SER A 94 -12.45 18.71 -17.65
N PRO A 95 -13.67 18.30 -18.08
CA PRO A 95 -13.92 17.82 -19.43
C PRO A 95 -13.54 18.85 -20.50
N ASN A 96 -13.72 20.14 -20.21
CA ASN A 96 -13.51 21.25 -21.15
C ASN A 96 -12.04 21.66 -21.25
N THR A 97 -11.34 21.81 -20.12
CA THR A 97 -9.96 22.34 -20.12
C THR A 97 -8.90 21.26 -20.03
N LYS A 98 -9.28 20.01 -19.71
CA LYS A 98 -8.38 18.88 -19.40
C LYS A 98 -7.41 19.14 -18.24
N LYS A 99 -7.59 20.24 -17.49
CA LYS A 99 -6.79 20.56 -16.31
C LYS A 99 -7.38 19.88 -15.07
N CYS A 100 -6.50 19.61 -14.10
CA CYS A 100 -6.87 19.06 -12.80
C CYS A 100 -7.89 19.97 -12.08
N LEU A 101 -8.99 19.40 -11.61
CA LEU A 101 -10.05 20.19 -10.97
C LEU A 101 -9.60 20.83 -9.65
N ASN A 102 -8.80 20.15 -8.84
CA ASN A 102 -8.35 20.68 -7.56
C ASN A 102 -7.35 21.85 -7.67
N LYS A 103 -6.87 22.15 -8.89
CA LYS A 103 -6.07 23.34 -9.19
C LYS A 103 -6.93 24.57 -9.44
N ASN A 104 -8.25 24.44 -9.53
CA ASN A 104 -9.16 25.58 -9.60
C ASN A 104 -9.22 26.28 -8.23
N LEU A 105 -9.01 27.60 -8.22
CA LEU A 105 -8.99 28.42 -7.00
C LEU A 105 -10.27 28.29 -6.17
N TYR A 106 -11.41 28.02 -6.82
CA TYR A 106 -12.72 27.89 -6.17
C TYR A 106 -13.08 26.46 -5.78
N TYR A 107 -12.26 25.45 -6.12
CA TYR A 107 -12.59 24.05 -5.87
C TYR A 107 -12.90 23.80 -4.39
N TYR A 108 -11.96 24.14 -3.51
CA TYR A 108 -12.10 23.90 -2.08
C TYR A 108 -13.07 24.88 -1.41
N VAL A 109 -13.16 26.11 -1.91
CA VAL A 109 -14.15 27.09 -1.43
C VAL A 109 -15.56 26.57 -1.66
N TYR A 110 -15.83 26.05 -2.86
CA TYR A 110 -17.14 25.50 -3.19
C TYR A 110 -17.42 24.20 -2.44
N GLU A 111 -16.46 23.27 -2.38
CA GLU A 111 -16.58 22.03 -1.59
C GLU A 111 -16.92 22.33 -0.11
N GLN A 112 -16.25 23.31 0.49
CA GLN A 112 -16.49 23.71 1.87
C GLN A 112 -17.88 24.34 2.05
N ALA A 113 -18.32 25.17 1.10
CA ALA A 113 -19.60 25.88 1.19
C ALA A 113 -20.81 24.94 1.11
N ILE A 114 -20.76 23.91 0.26
CA ILE A 114 -21.89 22.98 0.07
C ILE A 114 -21.73 21.64 0.81
N GLY A 115 -20.54 21.39 1.36
CA GLY A 115 -20.20 20.12 2.01
C GLY A 115 -19.74 19.04 1.04
N LYS A 116 -18.83 18.18 1.51
CA LYS A 116 -18.13 17.17 0.70
C LYS A 116 -19.05 16.18 -0.02
N GLU A 117 -20.08 15.69 0.66
CA GLU A 117 -21.00 14.70 0.09
C GLU A 117 -21.83 15.27 -1.05
N ILE A 118 -22.38 16.49 -0.86
CA ILE A 118 -23.14 17.19 -1.89
C ILE A 118 -22.22 17.57 -3.05
N PHE A 119 -21.01 18.05 -2.77
CA PHE A 119 -20.01 18.34 -3.80
C PHE A 119 -19.65 17.11 -4.62
N PHE A 120 -19.40 15.96 -3.98
CA PHE A 120 -19.13 14.70 -4.67
C PHE A 120 -20.29 14.32 -5.60
N ASN A 121 -21.52 14.31 -5.08
CA ASN A 121 -22.71 13.88 -5.82
C ASN A 121 -23.15 14.84 -6.93
N LYS A 122 -22.88 16.15 -6.81
CA LYS A 122 -23.28 17.14 -7.83
C LYS A 122 -22.19 17.44 -8.85
N ILE A 123 -20.93 17.46 -8.43
CA ILE A 123 -19.80 17.92 -9.24
C ILE A 123 -18.96 16.74 -9.72
N LEU A 124 -18.48 15.88 -8.82
CA LEU A 124 -17.48 14.87 -9.17
C LEU A 124 -18.07 13.68 -9.93
N THR A 125 -19.33 13.31 -9.68
CA THR A 125 -20.03 12.26 -10.44
C THR A 125 -20.64 12.76 -11.75
N ASN A 126 -20.75 14.08 -11.94
CA ASN A 126 -21.34 14.67 -13.13
C ASN A 126 -20.29 14.88 -14.23
N LYS A 127 -20.43 14.10 -15.31
CA LYS A 127 -19.52 14.10 -16.46
C LYS A 127 -19.41 15.44 -17.19
N HIS A 128 -20.35 16.36 -16.98
CA HIS A 128 -20.25 17.72 -17.52
C HIS A 128 -19.19 18.56 -16.78
N TYR A 129 -18.98 18.29 -15.49
CA TYR A 129 -18.04 19.04 -14.64
C TYR A 129 -16.72 18.32 -14.41
N ALA A 130 -16.76 16.98 -14.31
CA ALA A 130 -15.62 16.18 -13.90
C ALA A 130 -15.49 14.89 -14.73
N THR A 131 -14.27 14.59 -15.16
CA THR A 131 -13.91 13.28 -15.72
C THR A 131 -12.92 12.61 -14.76
N PRO A 132 -13.24 11.43 -14.20
CA PRO A 132 -12.28 10.66 -13.41
C PRO A 132 -11.15 10.16 -14.33
N VAL A 133 -9.89 10.23 -13.86
CA VAL A 133 -8.72 9.76 -14.64
C VAL A 133 -8.16 8.47 -14.06
N GLY A 134 -7.98 8.44 -12.73
CA GLY A 134 -7.37 7.31 -12.03
C GLY A 134 -5.88 7.16 -12.32
N ASP A 135 -5.17 6.49 -11.42
CA ASP A 135 -3.75 6.20 -11.60
C ASP A 135 -3.55 5.17 -12.72
N LYS A 136 -2.40 5.22 -13.39
CA LYS A 136 -2.10 4.33 -14.52
C LYS A 136 -0.74 3.68 -14.34
N ASN A 137 -0.63 2.39 -14.66
CA ASN A 137 0.65 1.72 -14.75
C ASN A 137 1.58 2.49 -15.69
N ILE A 138 2.82 2.68 -15.27
CA ILE A 138 3.89 3.32 -16.04
C ILE A 138 5.14 2.44 -16.02
N THR A 139 5.84 2.39 -17.15
CA THR A 139 7.06 1.57 -17.28
C THR A 139 8.24 2.22 -16.56
N GLU A 140 9.19 1.38 -16.14
CA GLU A 140 10.44 1.81 -15.52
C GLU A 140 11.21 2.79 -16.42
N ASP A 141 11.27 2.54 -17.73
CA ASP A 141 12.03 3.38 -18.66
C ASP A 141 11.63 4.86 -18.61
N LEU A 142 10.33 5.16 -18.50
CA LEU A 142 9.80 6.52 -18.42
C LEU A 142 10.06 7.19 -17.06
N LEU A 143 10.37 6.40 -16.03
CA LEU A 143 10.61 6.88 -14.67
C LEU A 143 12.10 7.08 -14.34
N THR A 144 13.01 6.69 -15.24
CA THR A 144 14.48 6.69 -14.99
C THR A 144 15.01 8.08 -14.58
N HIS A 145 14.37 9.15 -15.07
CA HIS A 145 14.72 10.53 -14.73
C HIS A 145 13.85 11.16 -13.64
N VAL A 146 12.88 10.42 -13.12
CA VAL A 146 11.92 10.89 -12.11
C VAL A 146 12.28 10.33 -10.73
N ILE A 147 12.70 9.06 -10.68
CA ILE A 147 13.04 8.37 -9.44
C ILE A 147 14.26 7.47 -9.61
N ASN A 148 14.93 7.15 -8.50
CA ASN A 148 15.91 6.08 -8.46
C ASN A 148 15.21 4.70 -8.44
N ILE A 149 14.95 4.12 -9.61
CA ILE A 149 14.18 2.88 -9.77
C ILE A 149 14.78 1.72 -8.96
N LYS A 150 16.08 1.48 -9.08
CA LYS A 150 16.75 0.36 -8.39
C LYS A 150 16.59 0.49 -6.88
N ARG A 151 16.86 1.68 -6.34
CA ARG A 151 16.73 1.95 -4.90
C ARG A 151 15.29 1.84 -4.44
N THR A 152 14.35 2.41 -5.19
CA THR A 152 12.91 2.33 -4.89
C THR A 152 12.44 0.88 -4.82
N LYS A 153 12.74 0.04 -5.81
CA LYS A 153 12.35 -1.39 -5.82
C LYS A 153 12.91 -2.13 -4.61
N SER A 154 14.19 -1.94 -4.31
CA SER A 154 14.85 -2.54 -3.14
C SER A 154 14.17 -2.12 -1.83
N SER A 155 13.90 -0.82 -1.66
CA SER A 155 13.26 -0.27 -0.47
C SER A 155 11.84 -0.80 -0.28
N VAL A 156 10.99 -0.81 -1.32
CA VAL A 156 9.60 -1.28 -1.20
C VAL A 156 9.50 -2.79 -1.00
N LEU A 157 10.37 -3.57 -1.64
CA LEU A 157 10.43 -5.01 -1.40
C LEU A 157 10.84 -5.28 0.05
N LYS A 158 11.84 -4.56 0.57
CA LYS A 158 12.23 -4.68 1.97
C LYS A 158 11.06 -4.33 2.91
N MET A 159 10.33 -3.24 2.64
CA MET A 159 9.14 -2.87 3.43
C MET A 159 8.06 -3.97 3.37
N PHE A 160 7.77 -4.48 2.18
CA PHE A 160 6.80 -5.56 1.98
C PHE A 160 7.16 -6.82 2.77
N MET A 161 8.42 -7.25 2.70
CA MET A 161 8.89 -8.45 3.39
C MET A 161 8.87 -8.30 4.91
N VAL A 162 9.21 -7.12 5.42
CA VAL A 162 9.05 -6.81 6.86
C VAL A 162 7.59 -6.95 7.28
N ILE A 163 6.66 -6.34 6.54
CA ILE A 163 5.23 -6.42 6.86
C ILE A 163 4.75 -7.88 6.79
N GLN A 164 5.14 -8.62 5.74
CA GLN A 164 4.81 -10.03 5.57
C GLN A 164 5.31 -10.89 6.75
N SER A 165 6.52 -10.64 7.24
CA SER A 165 7.11 -11.37 8.36
C SER A 165 6.35 -11.13 9.67
N TYR A 166 5.85 -9.91 9.91
CA TYR A 166 4.97 -9.65 11.06
C TYR A 166 3.59 -10.29 10.89
N PHE A 167 3.04 -10.26 9.67
CA PHE A 167 1.72 -10.83 9.38
C PHE A 167 1.70 -12.35 9.58
N SER A 168 2.74 -13.07 9.16
CA SER A 168 2.83 -14.53 9.34
C SER A 168 2.76 -14.95 10.81
N ARG A 169 3.33 -14.15 11.72
CA ARG A 169 3.31 -14.40 13.19
C ARG A 169 1.95 -14.26 13.84
N VAL A 170 1.02 -13.61 13.16
CA VAL A 170 -0.36 -13.39 13.64
C VAL A 170 -1.40 -14.01 12.72
N ASN A 171 -1.00 -15.02 11.92
CA ASN A 171 -1.87 -15.76 11.02
C ASN A 171 -2.56 -14.89 9.95
N LEU A 172 -1.88 -13.84 9.50
CA LEU A 172 -2.32 -12.95 8.43
C LEU A 172 -1.42 -13.09 7.19
N VAL A 173 -1.96 -12.70 6.03
CA VAL A 173 -1.27 -12.67 4.75
C VAL A 173 -1.48 -11.30 4.11
N ILE A 174 -0.38 -10.69 3.68
CA ILE A 174 -0.40 -9.50 2.83
C ILE A 174 -0.36 -9.94 1.37
N LYS A 175 -1.35 -9.49 0.58
CA LYS A 175 -1.47 -9.85 -0.84
C LYS A 175 -0.80 -8.83 -1.75
N ASP A 176 -1.01 -7.56 -1.47
CA ASP A 176 -0.35 -6.42 -2.11
C ASP A 176 -0.39 -5.19 -1.21
N VAL A 177 0.41 -4.17 -1.55
CA VAL A 177 0.47 -2.88 -0.85
C VAL A 177 0.99 -1.79 -1.78
N CYS A 178 0.51 -0.56 -1.59
CA CYS A 178 1.04 0.63 -2.24
C CYS A 178 1.86 1.48 -1.27
N PHE A 179 2.97 2.03 -1.80
CA PHE A 179 3.87 2.94 -1.10
C PHE A 179 4.08 4.20 -1.93
N MET A 180 4.45 5.29 -1.26
CA MET A 180 5.00 6.48 -1.93
C MET A 180 6.33 6.82 -1.26
N LEU A 181 7.38 6.91 -2.09
CA LEU A 181 8.74 7.21 -1.67
C LEU A 181 9.19 8.53 -2.28
N ASP A 182 10.23 9.12 -1.70
CA ASP A 182 10.92 10.27 -2.29
C ASP A 182 11.60 9.90 -3.62
N THR A 183 12.08 10.91 -4.34
CA THR A 183 12.76 10.73 -5.64
C THR A 183 13.99 9.82 -5.54
N ASN A 184 14.63 9.75 -4.37
CA ASN A 184 15.77 8.86 -4.12
C ASN A 184 15.38 7.40 -3.82
N GLY A 185 14.09 7.12 -3.64
CA GLY A 185 13.62 5.78 -3.29
C GLY A 185 14.04 5.33 -1.90
N GLU A 186 14.34 6.25 -0.99
CA GLU A 186 14.87 5.93 0.34
C GLU A 186 13.84 6.08 1.44
N ARG A 187 13.01 7.14 1.38
CA ARG A 187 12.13 7.51 2.49
C ARG A 187 10.68 7.40 2.07
N PHE A 188 9.94 6.54 2.76
CA PHE A 188 8.49 6.48 2.67
C PHE A 188 7.85 7.73 3.28
N TRP A 189 6.82 8.31 2.65
CA TRP A 189 6.24 9.57 3.12
C TRP A 189 4.72 9.68 3.18
N SER A 190 3.99 8.74 2.59
CA SER A 190 2.52 8.75 2.55
C SER A 190 1.89 8.06 3.77
N GLU A 191 0.56 7.96 3.78
CA GLU A 191 -0.18 7.09 4.70
C GLU A 191 0.13 5.61 4.41
N ILE A 192 0.25 4.80 5.48
CA ILE A 192 0.32 3.34 5.43
C ILE A 192 -0.65 2.77 6.44
N ASN A 193 -1.69 2.09 5.99
CA ASN A 193 -2.62 1.35 6.84
C ASN A 193 -3.43 0.35 6.01
N GLN A 194 -4.50 -0.20 6.58
CA GLN A 194 -5.39 -1.17 5.95
C GLN A 194 -6.08 -0.66 4.66
N ASP A 195 -6.06 0.64 4.36
CA ASP A 195 -6.52 1.19 3.07
C ASP A 195 -5.50 0.92 1.93
N CYS A 196 -4.21 0.91 2.28
CA CYS A 196 -3.10 0.89 1.35
C CYS A 196 -2.69 -0.52 0.89
N MET A 197 -3.37 -1.57 1.35
CA MET A 197 -2.95 -2.96 1.13
C MET A 197 -4.15 -3.91 1.09
N ARG A 198 -3.92 -5.14 0.65
CA ARG A 198 -4.87 -6.26 0.75
C ARG A 198 -4.40 -7.26 1.78
N ILE A 199 -5.29 -7.61 2.71
CA ILE A 199 -4.97 -8.41 3.90
C ILE A 199 -6.04 -9.47 4.10
N THR A 200 -5.62 -10.73 4.20
CA THR A 200 -6.49 -11.85 4.54
C THR A 200 -5.96 -12.64 5.73
N ALA A 201 -6.82 -13.42 6.38
CA ALA A 201 -6.35 -14.49 7.26
C ALA A 201 -5.67 -15.58 6.42
N MET A 202 -4.64 -16.21 6.97
CA MET A 202 -3.86 -17.24 6.27
C MET A 202 -4.66 -18.51 5.99
N ASP A 203 -5.57 -18.86 6.90
CA ASP A 203 -6.44 -20.03 6.83
C ASP A 203 -7.74 -19.78 6.04
N ASN A 204 -8.11 -18.52 5.82
CA ASN A 204 -9.35 -18.15 5.15
C ASN A 204 -9.21 -16.84 4.36
N ASN A 205 -9.05 -16.96 3.04
CA ASN A 205 -8.95 -15.82 2.13
C ASN A 205 -10.21 -14.97 1.99
N GLN A 206 -11.36 -15.44 2.47
CA GLN A 206 -12.58 -14.63 2.54
C GLN A 206 -12.59 -13.71 3.78
N ASN A 207 -11.79 -14.02 4.80
CA ASN A 207 -11.65 -13.20 5.98
C ASN A 207 -10.68 -12.04 5.70
N LYS A 208 -11.22 -10.93 5.21
CA LYS A 208 -10.47 -9.72 4.85
C LYS A 208 -10.34 -8.75 6.02
N PHE A 209 -9.25 -7.98 6.04
CA PHE A 209 -8.99 -6.92 7.03
C PHE A 209 -8.73 -5.55 6.40
N ASP A 210 -8.98 -5.42 5.09
CA ASP A 210 -8.64 -4.24 4.30
C ASP A 210 -9.85 -3.58 3.63
N LYS A 211 -9.58 -2.52 2.85
CA LYS A 211 -10.61 -1.72 2.17
C LYS A 211 -11.41 -2.46 1.10
N ASP A 212 -10.99 -3.64 0.64
CA ASP A 212 -11.80 -4.43 -0.29
C ASP A 212 -13.17 -4.80 0.30
N ILE A 213 -13.33 -4.81 1.64
CA ILE A 213 -14.65 -4.89 2.29
C ILE A 213 -15.55 -3.74 1.84
N TRP A 214 -15.03 -2.51 1.92
CA TRP A 214 -15.74 -1.30 1.47
C TRP A 214 -15.93 -1.27 -0.04
N ARG A 215 -14.93 -1.70 -0.82
CA ARG A 215 -15.05 -1.73 -2.29
C ARG A 215 -16.16 -2.68 -2.76
N ALA A 216 -16.38 -3.79 -2.04
CA ALA A 216 -17.42 -4.76 -2.36
C ALA A 216 -18.81 -4.36 -1.84
N GLY A 217 -18.91 -3.85 -0.60
CA GLY A 217 -20.19 -3.60 0.06
C GLY A 217 -20.64 -2.13 0.14
N GLY A 218 -19.76 -1.18 -0.21
CA GLY A 218 -20.05 0.26 -0.15
C GLY A 218 -20.54 0.70 1.24
N LEU A 219 -21.52 1.62 1.26
CA LEU A 219 -22.10 2.17 2.50
C LEU A 219 -22.63 1.10 3.46
N ALA A 220 -23.20 0.00 2.93
CA ALA A 220 -23.74 -1.09 3.75
C ALA A 220 -22.65 -1.82 4.56
N SER A 221 -21.38 -1.73 4.15
CA SER A 221 -20.25 -2.37 4.83
C SER A 221 -19.52 -1.46 5.82
N ARG A 222 -20.01 -0.23 6.07
CA ARG A 222 -19.32 0.77 6.90
C ARG A 222 -18.97 0.24 8.30
N GLU A 223 -19.91 -0.42 8.96
CA GLU A 223 -19.70 -0.95 10.30
C GLU A 223 -18.73 -2.14 10.27
N GLN A 224 -18.94 -3.05 9.31
CA GLN A 224 -18.11 -4.23 9.10
C GLN A 224 -16.63 -3.88 8.87
N ILE A 225 -16.33 -2.90 8.00
CA ILE A 225 -14.93 -2.48 7.76
C ILE A 225 -14.31 -1.86 9.02
N MET A 226 -15.10 -1.10 9.78
CA MET A 226 -14.62 -0.48 11.03
C MET A 226 -14.33 -1.52 12.11
N GLU A 227 -15.15 -2.57 12.22
CA GLU A 227 -14.90 -3.71 13.10
C GLU A 227 -13.63 -4.47 12.69
N LYS A 228 -13.51 -4.83 11.40
CA LYS A 228 -12.31 -5.52 10.89
C LYS A 228 -11.03 -4.73 11.10
N TRP A 229 -11.07 -3.41 10.95
CA TRP A 229 -9.91 -2.57 11.24
C TRP A 229 -9.59 -2.48 12.75
N LYS A 230 -10.60 -2.50 13.62
CA LYS A 230 -10.38 -2.61 15.08
C LYS A 230 -9.78 -3.96 15.45
N ASP A 231 -10.28 -5.05 14.87
CA ASP A 231 -9.76 -6.40 15.09
C ASP A 231 -8.29 -6.50 14.67
N PHE A 232 -7.97 -6.02 13.46
CA PHE A 232 -6.60 -5.94 12.98
C PHE A 232 -5.70 -5.18 13.97
N ASN A 233 -6.14 -4.00 14.41
CA ASN A 233 -5.36 -3.20 15.35
C ASN A 233 -5.16 -3.93 16.67
N LYS A 234 -6.20 -4.60 17.19
CA LYS A 234 -6.13 -5.38 18.43
C LYS A 234 -5.11 -6.52 18.31
N ILE A 235 -5.13 -7.28 17.21
CA ILE A 235 -4.17 -8.36 16.95
C ILE A 235 -2.73 -7.86 17.08
N PHE A 236 -2.41 -6.75 16.44
CA PHE A 236 -1.05 -6.21 16.46
C PHE A 236 -0.67 -5.49 17.75
N ILE A 237 -1.61 -4.81 18.41
CA ILE A 237 -1.39 -4.27 19.76
C ILE A 237 -1.03 -5.41 20.71
N ASP A 238 -1.83 -6.49 20.72
CA ASP A 238 -1.60 -7.65 21.58
C ASP A 238 -0.26 -8.32 21.25
N TYR A 239 0.09 -8.42 19.96
CA TYR A 239 1.39 -8.92 19.51
C TYR A 239 2.56 -8.06 20.03
N PHE A 240 2.54 -6.74 19.82
CA PHE A 240 3.64 -5.86 20.24
C PHE A 240 3.75 -5.71 21.76
N MET A 241 2.65 -5.83 22.50
CA MET A 241 2.67 -5.85 23.97
C MET A 241 3.37 -7.09 24.52
N LYS A 242 3.25 -8.24 23.83
CA LYS A 242 3.94 -9.50 24.17
C LYS A 242 5.37 -9.58 23.63
N ASN A 243 5.70 -8.75 22.66
CA ASN A 243 6.99 -8.73 21.96
C ASN A 243 7.54 -7.31 22.02
N LYS A 244 7.91 -6.85 23.22
CA LYS A 244 8.41 -5.48 23.37
C LYS A 244 9.77 -5.35 22.71
N PHE A 245 10.02 -4.21 22.08
CA PHE A 245 11.24 -3.95 21.34
C PHE A 245 12.54 -4.32 22.09
N HIS A 246 12.63 -3.97 23.39
CA HIS A 246 13.81 -4.25 24.21
C HIS A 246 13.97 -5.73 24.61
N GLU A 247 12.89 -6.52 24.53
CA GLU A 247 12.86 -7.95 24.84
C GLU A 247 13.08 -8.80 23.57
N THR A 248 12.89 -8.23 22.37
CA THR A 248 12.99 -8.95 21.10
C THR A 248 14.09 -8.40 20.18
N GLU A 249 13.86 -7.26 19.54
CA GLU A 249 14.75 -6.74 18.48
C GLU A 249 16.04 -6.13 19.03
N LEU A 250 16.02 -5.50 20.20
CA LEU A 250 17.23 -4.90 20.79
C LEU A 250 18.28 -5.97 21.15
N LEU A 251 17.84 -7.15 21.60
CA LEU A 251 18.74 -8.27 21.92
C LEU A 251 19.34 -8.91 20.66
N ASN A 252 18.65 -8.81 19.53
CA ASN A 252 19.02 -9.43 18.26
C ASN A 252 19.37 -8.39 17.18
N TYR A 253 19.88 -7.21 17.59
CA TYR A 253 20.05 -6.03 16.72
C TYR A 253 20.87 -6.27 15.44
N ASN A 254 21.74 -7.28 15.44
CA ASN A 254 22.59 -7.62 14.29
C ASN A 254 21.98 -8.70 13.36
N THR A 255 20.83 -9.29 13.72
CA THR A 255 20.15 -10.32 12.95
C THR A 255 18.73 -9.87 12.64
N TYR A 256 18.56 -9.21 11.50
CA TYR A 256 17.23 -8.89 10.99
C TYR A 256 16.53 -10.19 10.57
N PHE A 257 15.53 -10.62 11.32
CA PHE A 257 14.79 -11.88 11.07
C PHE A 257 14.26 -12.02 9.63
N TYR A 258 13.91 -10.92 8.96
CA TYR A 258 13.45 -10.97 7.57
C TYR A 258 14.57 -11.28 6.58
N THR A 259 15.86 -11.17 6.93
CA THR A 259 16.94 -11.52 5.99
C THR A 259 16.94 -13.00 5.67
N GLN A 260 16.57 -13.90 6.59
CA GLN A 260 16.46 -15.33 6.25
C GLN A 260 15.30 -15.61 5.29
N GLU A 261 14.13 -15.00 5.49
CA GLU A 261 12.98 -15.14 4.58
C GLU A 261 13.27 -14.49 3.22
N ILE A 262 13.94 -13.33 3.20
CA ILE A 262 14.43 -12.68 1.98
C ILE A 262 15.48 -13.53 1.30
N ASP A 263 16.47 -14.06 2.02
CA ASP A 263 17.52 -14.91 1.45
C ASP A 263 16.88 -16.18 0.87
N GLN A 264 15.92 -16.80 1.55
CA GLN A 264 15.14 -17.91 1.01
C GLN A 264 14.37 -17.51 -0.26
N LEU A 265 13.74 -16.33 -0.30
CA LEU A 265 13.08 -15.80 -1.49
C LEU A 265 14.05 -15.52 -2.64
N LEU A 266 15.20 -14.89 -2.35
CA LEU A 266 16.25 -14.52 -3.29
C LEU A 266 16.99 -15.73 -3.86
N THR A 267 17.14 -16.79 -3.04
CA THR A 267 17.82 -18.05 -3.40
C THR A 267 16.86 -19.13 -3.89
N ASN A 268 15.54 -18.88 -3.87
CA ASN A 268 14.57 -19.81 -4.40
C ASN A 268 14.65 -19.84 -5.93
N ASN A 269 15.32 -20.86 -6.48
CA ASN A 269 15.50 -21.06 -7.92
C ASN A 269 14.17 -21.18 -8.72
N LYS A 270 13.02 -21.34 -8.04
CA LYS A 270 11.69 -21.30 -8.67
C LYS A 270 11.16 -19.86 -8.83
N LEU A 271 11.64 -18.92 -8.00
CA LEU A 271 11.28 -17.51 -8.05
C LEU A 271 12.28 -16.78 -8.95
N LYS A 272 11.88 -16.49 -10.19
CA LYS A 272 12.68 -15.65 -11.09
C LYS A 272 12.58 -14.20 -10.64
N ILE A 273 13.37 -13.83 -9.63
CA ILE A 273 13.58 -12.43 -9.29
C ILE A 273 14.34 -11.78 -10.47
N PRO A 274 13.91 -10.62 -10.97
CA PRO A 274 14.64 -9.89 -12.00
C PRO A 274 16.12 -9.76 -11.62
N ARG A 275 17.04 -10.20 -12.49
CA ARG A 275 18.50 -10.24 -12.24
C ARG A 275 19.10 -8.91 -11.78
N ASN A 276 18.40 -7.79 -11.96
CA ASN A 276 18.82 -6.46 -11.51
C ASN A 276 18.56 -6.20 -10.01
N LEU A 277 17.91 -7.14 -9.31
CA LEU A 277 17.69 -7.13 -7.86
C LEU A 277 18.47 -8.22 -7.10
N GLN A 278 19.08 -9.16 -7.82
CA GLN A 278 20.11 -10.07 -7.31
C GLN A 278 21.47 -9.36 -7.31
#